data_AF-A0A1Y3MXN0-F1
#
_entry.id   AF-A0A1Y3MXN0-F1
#
_cell.length_a   1.000
_cell.length_b   1.000
_cell.length_c   1.000
_cell.angle_alpha   90.00
_cell.angle_beta   90.00
_cell.angle_gamma   90.00
#
_symmetry.space_group_name_H-M   'P 1'
#
loop_
_entity.id
_entity.type
_entity.pdbx_description
1 polymer ?
#
loop_
_entity_poly.entity_id
_entity_poly.type
_entity_poly.pdbx_seq_one_letter_code
_entity_poly.pdbx_strand_id
1 'polypeptide(L)'
;MKLSIVLTALGLTVAIANAGFVTVEEDGNFYEGDKRYIVWGANYWEAMNLGAKKTGNRTRLVNDLNKMKEMNINNLRIIAGSEGSEYPQKPVNVLMLKPGVYNEDMFKGLDYALYQMKKRNMKAVMVLNNFWQWSGGFSQYVSWVKNTTIPLPPGYPENDPLAQNSWDDFINYSAEFYTCKECIDMWKKHIKTVINRKNVYTGKRYRDDDTIFSWELGNELRQNNDGSKPLSDEFIEDISGYIKSLDKNHM
;
A
#
# COMPACT_ATOMS: atom_id res chain seq x y z
N MET A 1 -34.78 -17.31 -58.75
CA MET A 1 -35.02 -16.37 -57.63
C MET A 1 -34.10 -16.80 -56.49
N LYS A 2 -33.14 -15.96 -56.10
CA LYS A 2 -31.99 -16.33 -55.25
C LYS A 2 -32.42 -16.57 -53.80
N LEU A 3 -32.01 -17.71 -53.24
CA LEU A 3 -32.13 -18.02 -51.81
C LEU A 3 -30.96 -17.33 -51.08
N SER A 4 -31.27 -16.31 -50.28
CA SER A 4 -30.28 -15.66 -49.41
C SER A 4 -30.18 -16.41 -48.10
N ILE A 5 -29.06 -17.08 -47.86
CA ILE A 5 -28.69 -17.65 -46.56
C ILE A 5 -28.17 -16.49 -45.71
N VAL A 6 -28.92 -16.11 -44.68
CA VAL A 6 -28.44 -15.18 -43.64
C VAL A 6 -27.65 -16.00 -42.64
N LEU A 7 -26.33 -15.86 -42.68
CA LEU A 7 -25.41 -16.45 -41.70
C LEU A 7 -25.31 -15.49 -40.51
N THR A 8 -26.01 -15.77 -39.42
CA THR A 8 -25.88 -15.01 -38.18
C THR A 8 -24.57 -15.39 -37.50
N ALA A 9 -23.55 -14.53 -37.63
CA ALA A 9 -22.32 -14.67 -36.88
C ALA A 9 -22.59 -14.33 -35.41
N LEU A 10 -22.71 -15.35 -34.56
CA LEU A 10 -22.61 -15.17 -33.11
C LEU A 10 -21.17 -14.75 -32.79
N GLY A 11 -20.96 -13.44 -32.59
CA GLY A 11 -19.73 -12.95 -32.00
C GLY A 11 -19.68 -13.37 -30.54
N LEU A 12 -19.01 -14.48 -30.23
CA LEU A 12 -18.52 -14.72 -28.87
C LEU A 12 -17.47 -13.64 -28.59
N THR A 13 -17.89 -12.52 -28.02
CA THR A 13 -16.99 -11.70 -27.23
C THR A 13 -16.63 -12.53 -26.00
N VAL A 14 -15.57 -13.32 -26.10
CA VAL A 14 -14.85 -13.77 -24.91
C VAL A 14 -14.36 -12.47 -24.27
N ALA A 15 -15.09 -11.98 -23.26
CA ALA A 15 -14.52 -11.06 -22.32
C ALA A 15 -13.24 -11.74 -21.85
N ILE A 16 -12.09 -11.17 -22.19
CA ILE A 16 -10.83 -11.58 -21.59
C ILE A 16 -11.04 -11.22 -20.13
N ALA A 17 -11.50 -12.20 -19.34
CA ALA A 17 -11.53 -12.07 -17.90
C ALA A 17 -10.15 -11.57 -17.48
N ASN A 18 -10.10 -10.62 -16.55
CA ASN A 18 -8.88 -10.01 -16.02
C ASN A 18 -8.04 -11.11 -15.33
N ALA A 19 -7.42 -11.98 -16.12
CA ALA A 19 -6.82 -13.22 -15.66
C ALA A 19 -5.71 -12.88 -14.67
N GLY A 20 -5.90 -13.29 -13.42
CA GLY A 20 -4.97 -13.10 -12.31
C GLY A 20 -5.32 -11.96 -11.34
N PHE A 21 -6.16 -10.99 -11.69
CA PHE A 21 -6.62 -10.01 -10.69
C PHE A 21 -7.67 -10.66 -9.78
N VAL A 22 -7.63 -10.30 -8.49
CA VAL A 22 -8.68 -10.71 -7.56
C VAL A 22 -9.83 -9.70 -7.65
N THR A 23 -11.03 -10.19 -7.89
CA THR A 23 -12.27 -9.40 -7.94
C THR A 23 -13.15 -9.68 -6.73
N VAL A 24 -14.11 -8.80 -6.47
CA VAL A 24 -15.24 -9.05 -5.58
C VAL A 24 -16.49 -9.21 -6.44
N GLU A 25 -17.23 -10.29 -6.25
CA GLU A 25 -18.45 -10.57 -7.00
C GLU A 25 -19.70 -10.18 -6.19
N GLU A 26 -20.89 -10.28 -6.78
CA GLU A 26 -22.16 -9.84 -6.16
C GLU A 26 -22.47 -10.55 -4.82
N ASP A 27 -21.91 -11.74 -4.60
CA ASP A 27 -22.07 -12.50 -3.37
C ASP A 27 -21.15 -12.03 -2.22
N GLY A 28 -20.35 -10.98 -2.46
CA GLY A 28 -19.40 -10.40 -1.51
C GLY A 28 -18.13 -11.23 -1.30
N ASN A 29 -17.93 -12.32 -2.06
CA ASN A 29 -16.72 -13.12 -1.98
C ASN A 29 -15.66 -12.67 -2.98
N PHE A 30 -14.40 -12.99 -2.69
CA PHE A 30 -13.29 -12.75 -3.59
C PHE A 30 -13.11 -13.90 -4.58
N TYR A 31 -12.71 -13.58 -5.81
CA TYR A 31 -12.46 -14.54 -6.89
C TYR A 31 -11.20 -14.20 -7.66
N GLU A 32 -10.44 -15.22 -8.07
CA GLU A 32 -9.36 -15.10 -9.05
C GLU A 32 -9.74 -15.92 -10.29
N GLY A 33 -10.25 -15.24 -11.31
CA GLY A 33 -10.92 -15.91 -12.43
C GLY A 33 -12.24 -16.55 -11.99
N ASP A 34 -12.41 -17.85 -12.23
CA ASP A 34 -13.60 -18.63 -11.87
C ASP A 34 -13.51 -19.28 -10.48
N LYS A 35 -12.40 -19.08 -9.75
CA LYS A 35 -12.14 -19.74 -8.47
C LYS A 35 -12.34 -18.80 -7.31
N ARG A 36 -13.10 -19.26 -6.31
CA ARG A 36 -13.21 -18.56 -5.02
C ARG A 36 -11.84 -18.43 -4.39
N TYR A 37 -11.47 -17.19 -4.06
CA TYR A 37 -10.21 -16.84 -3.42
C TYR A 37 -10.45 -16.58 -1.93
N ILE A 38 -9.93 -17.44 -1.06
CA ILE A 38 -9.97 -17.25 0.39
C ILE A 38 -8.64 -16.66 0.83
N VAL A 39 -8.65 -15.58 1.60
CA VAL A 39 -7.46 -14.93 2.13
C VAL A 39 -6.90 -15.76 3.30
N TRP A 40 -5.80 -16.46 3.05
CA TRP A 40 -4.95 -17.07 4.08
C TRP A 40 -3.75 -16.15 4.28
N GLY A 41 -3.93 -15.16 5.15
CA GLY A 41 -3.10 -13.96 5.18
C GLY A 41 -2.08 -13.90 6.32
N ALA A 42 -1.05 -13.07 6.12
CA ALA A 42 -0.16 -12.59 7.19
C ALA A 42 0.19 -11.11 6.99
N ASN A 43 0.54 -10.41 8.08
CA ASN A 43 1.20 -9.10 7.97
C ASN A 43 2.71 -9.33 7.80
N TYR A 44 3.32 -8.62 6.84
CA TYR A 44 4.75 -8.71 6.56
C TYR A 44 5.25 -7.34 6.09
N TRP A 45 5.05 -6.34 6.95
CA TRP A 45 5.28 -4.92 6.66
C TRP A 45 6.75 -4.62 6.30
N GLU A 46 7.69 -5.43 6.77
CA GLU A 46 9.12 -5.30 6.50
C GLU A 46 9.56 -5.80 5.11
N ALA A 47 8.64 -6.32 4.28
CA ALA A 47 8.95 -6.92 2.97
C ALA A 47 9.79 -6.00 2.07
N MET A 48 9.41 -4.72 1.98
CA MET A 48 10.13 -3.71 1.21
C MET A 48 11.57 -3.55 1.71
N ASN A 49 11.74 -3.36 3.02
CA ASN A 49 13.04 -3.16 3.66
C ASN A 49 13.94 -4.39 3.50
N LEU A 50 13.42 -5.61 3.69
CA LEU A 50 14.20 -6.83 3.45
C LEU A 50 14.52 -7.03 1.96
N GLY A 51 13.66 -6.58 1.07
CA GLY A 51 13.86 -6.66 -0.38
C GLY A 51 14.92 -5.68 -0.91
N ALA A 52 15.25 -4.63 -0.16
CA ALA A 52 16.23 -3.65 -0.57
C ALA A 52 17.61 -4.29 -0.80
N LYS A 53 18.37 -3.82 -1.80
CA LYS A 53 19.64 -4.47 -2.16
C LYS A 53 20.79 -4.00 -1.27
N LYS A 54 20.83 -2.72 -0.93
CA LYS A 54 21.96 -2.15 -0.16
C LYS A 54 21.78 -2.32 1.34
N THR A 55 20.57 -2.09 1.85
CA THR A 55 20.31 -2.08 3.30
C THR A 55 19.45 -3.25 3.78
N GLY A 56 18.90 -4.05 2.86
CA GLY A 56 18.02 -5.18 3.16
C GLY A 56 18.73 -6.52 3.31
N ASN A 57 17.92 -7.58 3.45
CA ASN A 57 18.38 -8.96 3.52
C ASN A 57 17.48 -9.85 2.64
N ARG A 58 17.78 -9.87 1.34
CA ARG A 58 17.00 -10.61 0.34
C ARG A 58 16.97 -12.12 0.57
N THR A 59 18.02 -12.68 1.14
CA THR A 59 18.06 -14.09 1.51
C THR A 59 17.01 -14.40 2.58
N ARG A 60 16.89 -13.55 3.61
CA ARG A 60 15.83 -13.67 4.60
C ARG A 60 14.44 -13.53 3.96
N LEU A 61 14.21 -12.49 3.16
CA LEU A 61 12.93 -12.29 2.46
C LEU A 61 12.51 -13.56 1.68
N VAL A 62 13.42 -14.12 0.88
CA VAL A 62 13.17 -15.33 0.09
C VAL A 62 12.84 -16.54 0.98
N ASN A 63 13.56 -16.70 2.09
CA ASN A 63 13.34 -17.80 3.03
C ASN A 63 12.01 -17.65 3.79
N ASP A 64 11.66 -16.44 4.24
CA ASP A 64 10.41 -16.15 4.92
C ASP A 64 9.22 -16.44 3.98
N LEU A 65 9.30 -15.98 2.72
CA LEU A 65 8.28 -16.27 1.71
C LEU A 65 8.16 -17.76 1.39
N ASN A 66 9.27 -18.52 1.39
CA ASN A 66 9.22 -19.99 1.21
C ASN A 66 8.47 -20.66 2.36
N LYS A 67 8.81 -20.31 3.61
CA LYS A 67 8.14 -20.86 4.79
C LYS A 67 6.65 -20.52 4.83
N MET A 68 6.31 -19.26 4.52
CA MET A 68 4.91 -18.84 4.42
C MET A 68 4.17 -19.65 3.34
N LYS A 69 4.83 -19.96 2.22
CA LYS A 69 4.23 -20.80 1.17
C LYS A 69 4.00 -22.24 1.65
N GLU A 70 4.94 -22.83 2.39
CA GLU A 70 4.80 -24.15 3.01
C GLU A 70 3.63 -24.19 4.00
N MET A 71 3.32 -23.07 4.66
CA MET A 71 2.17 -22.89 5.55
C MET A 71 0.85 -22.57 4.81
N ASN A 72 0.84 -22.57 3.48
CA ASN A 72 -0.30 -22.20 2.63
C ASN A 72 -0.76 -20.73 2.76
N ILE A 73 0.09 -19.83 3.25
CA ILE A 73 -0.19 -18.39 3.20
C ILE A 73 -0.18 -17.96 1.73
N ASN A 74 -1.23 -17.24 1.31
CA ASN A 74 -1.43 -16.80 -0.07
C ASN A 74 -1.55 -15.28 -0.22
N ASN A 75 -1.62 -14.54 0.89
CA ASN A 75 -1.82 -13.10 0.87
C ASN A 75 -0.95 -12.43 1.96
N LEU A 76 -0.26 -11.35 1.61
CA LEU A 76 0.54 -10.59 2.55
C LEU A 76 0.11 -9.13 2.57
N ARG A 77 -0.13 -8.60 3.75
CA ARG A 77 -0.31 -7.17 3.98
C ARG A 77 1.04 -6.51 4.21
N ILE A 78 1.44 -5.63 3.31
CA ILE A 78 2.78 -5.02 3.26
C ILE A 78 2.71 -3.49 3.17
N ILE A 79 3.74 -2.81 3.63
CA ILE A 79 3.82 -1.34 3.59
C ILE A 79 4.38 -0.87 2.26
N ALA A 80 3.68 0.09 1.66
CA ALA A 80 4.06 0.81 0.46
C ALA A 80 4.16 2.33 0.68
N GLY A 81 3.77 2.84 1.87
CA GLY A 81 3.98 4.21 2.32
C GLY A 81 4.85 4.26 3.57
N SER A 82 6.06 4.83 3.46
CA SER A 82 6.90 5.12 4.62
C SER A 82 7.71 6.40 4.40
N GLU A 83 7.74 7.23 5.43
CA GLU A 83 8.19 8.62 5.41
C GLU A 83 9.15 8.91 6.56
N GLY A 84 10.11 9.81 6.31
CA GLY A 84 11.05 10.24 7.34
C GLY A 84 12.31 10.82 6.72
N SER A 85 13.14 11.48 7.52
CA SER A 85 14.41 12.02 7.02
C SER A 85 15.44 10.93 6.73
N GLU A 86 16.43 11.24 5.88
CA GLU A 86 17.63 10.40 5.72
C GLU A 86 18.52 10.38 6.98
N TYR A 87 18.41 11.41 7.83
CA TYR A 87 19.07 11.48 9.12
C TYR A 87 18.49 10.46 10.10
N PRO A 88 19.25 10.03 11.14
CA PRO A 88 18.90 8.89 12.01
C PRO A 88 17.76 9.22 12.98
N GLN A 89 16.62 9.69 12.46
CA GLN A 89 15.35 9.69 13.14
C GLN A 89 14.58 8.46 12.68
N LYS A 90 13.97 7.75 13.63
CA LYS A 90 13.15 6.60 13.33
C LYS A 90 11.84 7.10 12.67
N PRO A 91 11.34 6.42 11.64
CA PRO A 91 11.82 5.16 11.09
C PRO A 91 13.05 5.32 10.19
N VAL A 92 13.93 4.31 10.21
CA VAL A 92 15.09 4.23 9.30
C VAL A 92 14.74 3.48 8.03
N ASN A 93 15.49 3.71 6.95
CA ASN A 93 15.28 3.05 5.65
C ASN A 93 13.84 3.24 5.12
N VAL A 94 13.35 4.47 5.16
CA VAL A 94 12.03 4.85 4.64
C VAL A 94 12.05 5.02 3.13
N LEU A 95 10.88 4.86 2.51
CA LEU A 95 10.69 4.98 1.08
C LEU A 95 10.76 6.44 0.59
N MET A 96 10.14 7.38 1.30
CA MET A 96 10.08 8.79 0.93
C MET A 96 10.84 9.64 1.95
N LEU A 97 12.00 10.16 1.53
CA LEU A 97 12.94 10.90 2.39
C LEU A 97 12.47 12.34 2.68
N LYS A 98 11.82 12.93 1.69
CA LYS A 98 11.21 14.26 1.69
C LYS A 98 10.06 14.23 0.68
N PRO A 99 9.12 15.19 0.70
CA PRO A 99 8.02 15.22 -0.25
C PRO A 99 8.47 15.03 -1.70
N GLY A 100 8.09 13.92 -2.33
CA GLY A 100 8.44 13.57 -3.72
C GLY A 100 9.88 13.08 -3.97
N VAL A 101 10.72 12.98 -2.94
CA VAL A 101 12.10 12.48 -3.03
C VAL A 101 12.16 11.07 -2.45
N TYR A 102 12.38 10.08 -3.32
CA TYR A 102 12.31 8.66 -2.98
C TYR A 102 13.69 8.03 -2.82
N ASN A 103 13.79 7.13 -1.84
CA ASN A 103 14.89 6.19 -1.70
C ASN A 103 14.71 5.04 -2.71
N GLU A 104 15.45 5.10 -3.82
CA GLU A 104 15.34 4.11 -4.90
C GLU A 104 15.79 2.70 -4.48
N ASP A 105 16.61 2.53 -3.43
CA ASP A 105 16.93 1.20 -2.91
C ASP A 105 15.71 0.57 -2.21
N MET A 106 14.92 1.37 -1.48
CA MET A 106 13.65 0.92 -0.88
C MET A 106 12.62 0.60 -1.96
N PHE A 107 12.47 1.46 -2.98
CA PHE A 107 11.54 1.21 -4.07
C PHE A 107 11.87 -0.09 -4.82
N LYS A 108 13.16 -0.31 -5.12
CA LYS A 108 13.63 -1.59 -5.69
C LYS A 108 13.48 -2.76 -4.72
N GLY A 109 13.41 -2.50 -3.43
CA GLY A 109 13.08 -3.50 -2.43
C GLY A 109 11.63 -3.95 -2.51
N LEU A 110 10.69 -3.00 -2.64
CA LEU A 110 9.28 -3.28 -2.90
C LEU A 110 9.09 -4.02 -4.24
N ASP A 111 9.80 -3.58 -5.29
CA ASP A 111 9.82 -4.25 -6.61
C ASP A 111 10.23 -5.73 -6.46
N TYR A 112 11.28 -5.99 -5.68
CA TYR A 112 11.81 -7.34 -5.46
C TYR A 112 10.88 -8.20 -4.61
N ALA A 113 10.24 -7.62 -3.58
CA ALA A 113 9.26 -8.31 -2.75
C ALA A 113 8.07 -8.81 -3.59
N LEU A 114 7.44 -7.93 -4.38
CA LEU A 114 6.36 -8.32 -5.28
C LEU A 114 6.82 -9.38 -6.29
N TYR A 115 8.01 -9.21 -6.89
CA TYR A 115 8.57 -10.22 -7.78
C TYR A 115 8.72 -11.60 -7.12
N GLN A 116 9.16 -11.66 -5.86
CA GLN A 116 9.28 -12.92 -5.12
C GLN A 116 7.93 -13.50 -4.68
N MET A 117 6.96 -12.66 -4.31
CA MET A 117 5.60 -13.08 -3.99
C MET A 117 4.92 -13.71 -5.21
N LYS A 118 5.08 -13.10 -6.41
CA LYS A 118 4.56 -13.62 -7.67
C LYS A 118 5.02 -15.05 -7.94
N LYS A 119 6.31 -15.34 -7.72
CA LYS A 119 6.89 -16.68 -7.91
C LYS A 119 6.28 -17.76 -7.00
N ARG A 120 5.53 -17.38 -5.97
CA ARG A 120 4.89 -18.27 -4.99
C ARG A 120 3.36 -18.21 -5.05
N ASN A 121 2.81 -17.51 -6.04
CA ASN A 121 1.38 -17.24 -6.19
C ASN A 121 0.79 -16.60 -4.92
N MET A 122 1.52 -15.65 -4.33
CA MET A 122 1.06 -14.83 -3.22
C MET A 122 0.57 -13.48 -3.75
N LYS A 123 -0.45 -12.91 -3.10
CA LYS A 123 -0.98 -11.58 -3.41
C LYS A 123 -0.59 -10.56 -2.33
N ALA A 124 -0.52 -9.27 -2.68
CA ALA A 124 -0.14 -8.20 -1.77
C ALA A 124 -1.29 -7.21 -1.50
N VAL A 125 -1.66 -6.99 -0.24
CA VAL A 125 -2.37 -5.76 0.16
C VAL A 125 -1.33 -4.67 0.36
N MET A 126 -1.43 -3.59 -0.43
CA MET A 126 -0.44 -2.51 -0.50
C MET A 126 -0.89 -1.32 0.34
N VAL A 127 -0.33 -1.16 1.53
CA VAL A 127 -0.71 -0.12 2.50
C VAL A 127 0.01 1.19 2.19
N LEU A 128 -0.75 2.22 1.78
CA LEU A 128 -0.22 3.45 1.16
C LEU A 128 0.11 4.58 2.14
N ASN A 129 -0.22 4.44 3.42
CA ASN A 129 0.13 5.37 4.49
C ASN A 129 -0.04 4.70 5.86
N ASN A 130 0.14 5.44 6.95
CA ASN A 130 -0.02 4.94 8.30
C ASN A 130 -0.50 6.06 9.22
N PHE A 131 -1.42 5.75 10.12
CA PHE A 131 -1.78 6.68 11.19
C PHE A 131 -0.66 6.83 12.23
N TRP A 132 0.14 5.77 12.42
CA TRP A 132 1.18 5.67 13.43
C TRP A 132 2.56 6.07 12.93
N GLN A 133 3.44 6.42 13.87
CA GLN A 133 4.79 6.96 13.63
C GLN A 133 5.80 5.93 13.11
N TRP A 134 5.54 4.62 13.24
CA TRP A 134 6.56 3.60 12.99
C TRP A 134 6.95 3.46 11.51
N SER A 135 6.19 4.07 10.60
CA SER A 135 6.59 4.29 9.20
C SER A 135 6.58 5.78 8.82
N GLY A 136 6.60 6.69 9.79
CA GLY A 136 6.37 8.13 9.60
C GLY A 136 4.88 8.43 9.57
N GLY A 137 4.23 8.11 8.46
CA GLY A 137 2.78 8.17 8.33
C GLY A 137 2.25 9.61 8.31
N PHE A 138 0.95 9.78 8.57
CA PHE A 138 0.26 11.08 8.53
C PHE A 138 0.95 12.16 9.37
N SER A 139 1.44 11.80 10.56
CA SER A 139 2.18 12.72 11.42
C SER A 139 3.42 13.33 10.74
N GLN A 140 4.08 12.58 9.85
CA GLN A 140 5.22 13.07 9.09
C GLN A 140 4.82 14.05 7.99
N TYR A 141 3.68 13.85 7.33
CA TYR A 141 3.13 14.83 6.38
C TYR A 141 2.75 16.13 7.09
N VAL A 142 2.08 16.04 8.25
CA VAL A 142 1.75 17.21 9.09
C VAL A 142 3.02 17.95 9.48
N SER A 143 4.04 17.23 9.96
CA SER A 143 5.35 17.80 10.33
C SER A 143 6.02 18.51 9.16
N TRP A 144 6.02 17.93 7.95
CA TRP A 144 6.61 18.57 6.77
C TRP A 144 5.91 19.87 6.37
N VAL A 145 4.57 19.89 6.41
CA VAL A 145 3.79 21.08 6.02
C VAL A 145 3.85 22.17 7.09
N LYS A 146 3.70 21.80 8.36
CA LYS A 146 3.68 22.76 9.48
C LYS A 146 5.07 23.15 9.99
N ASN A 147 6.12 22.44 9.56
CA ASN A 147 7.48 22.59 10.06
C ASN A 147 7.57 22.45 11.59
N THR A 148 6.91 21.42 12.12
CA THR A 148 6.80 21.12 13.55
C THR A 148 7.42 19.77 13.90
N THR A 149 7.85 19.61 15.15
CA THR A 149 8.28 18.31 15.69
C THR A 149 7.06 17.42 15.95
N ILE A 150 7.17 16.13 15.62
CA ILE A 150 6.12 15.15 15.91
C ILE A 150 6.10 14.88 17.42
N PRO A 151 4.95 14.99 18.12
CA PRO A 151 4.85 14.68 19.54
C PRO A 151 4.87 13.17 19.74
N LEU A 152 6.07 12.58 19.82
CA LEU A 152 6.23 11.13 19.89
C LEU A 152 5.73 10.59 21.24
N PRO A 153 4.88 9.54 21.22
CA PRO A 153 4.42 8.88 22.43
C PRO A 153 5.42 7.80 22.89
N PRO A 154 5.32 7.30 24.14
CA PRO A 154 6.16 6.20 24.61
C PRO A 154 5.95 4.96 23.73
N GLY A 155 7.05 4.32 23.35
CA GLY A 155 7.04 3.16 22.46
C GLY A 155 8.40 2.50 22.37
N TYR A 156 8.56 1.55 21.44
CA TYR A 156 9.84 0.86 21.24
C TYR A 156 10.84 1.74 20.45
N PRO A 157 12.13 1.75 20.84
CA PRO A 157 12.68 1.18 22.05
C PRO A 157 12.22 1.97 23.28
N GLU A 158 12.00 1.24 24.36
CA GLU A 158 11.63 1.83 25.64
C GLU A 158 12.63 2.94 26.04
N ASN A 159 12.12 4.03 26.61
CA ASN A 159 12.90 5.20 27.04
C ASN A 159 13.58 6.00 25.92
N ASP A 160 12.98 6.06 24.73
CA ASP A 160 13.43 7.01 23.69
C ASP A 160 13.32 8.46 24.24
N PRO A 161 14.42 9.23 24.32
CA PRO A 161 14.41 10.57 24.90
C PRO A 161 13.58 11.56 24.08
N LEU A 162 13.22 11.22 22.83
CA LEU A 162 12.31 12.01 22.00
C LEU A 162 10.83 11.75 22.32
N ALA A 163 10.52 10.62 22.96
CA ALA A 163 9.16 10.23 23.32
C ALA A 163 8.70 10.92 24.63
N GLN A 164 8.47 12.22 24.57
CA GLN A 164 8.12 13.06 25.73
C GLN A 164 6.62 13.39 25.82
N ASN A 165 5.83 12.95 24.84
CA ASN A 165 4.42 13.30 24.71
C ASN A 165 3.51 12.12 25.00
N SER A 166 2.22 12.35 25.17
CA SER A 166 1.23 11.28 25.36
C SER A 166 0.77 10.68 24.03
N TRP A 167 0.11 9.50 24.09
CA TRP A 167 -0.59 8.97 22.93
C TRP A 167 -1.72 9.90 22.44
N ASP A 168 -2.36 10.63 23.35
CA ASP A 168 -3.41 11.59 23.00
C ASP A 168 -2.86 12.77 22.19
N ASP A 169 -1.69 13.29 22.57
CA ASP A 169 -0.99 14.33 21.81
C ASP A 169 -0.67 13.84 20.39
N PHE A 170 -0.15 12.62 20.27
CA PHE A 170 0.17 12.01 18.98
C PHE A 170 -1.07 11.79 18.11
N ILE A 171 -2.14 11.22 18.65
CA ILE A 171 -3.40 10.94 17.92
C ILE A 171 -3.98 12.25 17.40
N ASN A 172 -4.07 13.28 18.25
CA ASN A 172 -4.60 14.58 17.86
C ASN A 172 -3.74 15.25 16.77
N TYR A 173 -2.42 15.13 16.87
CA TYR A 173 -1.49 15.67 15.88
C TYR A 173 -1.55 14.92 14.54
N SER A 174 -1.56 13.59 14.56
CA SER A 174 -1.65 12.77 13.34
C SER A 174 -2.95 13.04 12.58
N ALA A 175 -4.07 13.17 13.31
CA ALA A 175 -5.38 13.48 12.74
C ALA A 175 -5.50 14.90 12.15
N GLU A 176 -4.55 15.81 12.38
CA GLU A 176 -4.51 17.09 11.66
C GLU A 176 -4.38 16.91 10.14
N PHE A 177 -3.85 15.77 9.71
CA PHE A 177 -3.73 15.38 8.32
C PHE A 177 -5.05 15.53 7.54
N TYR A 178 -6.18 15.11 8.13
CA TYR A 178 -7.48 15.10 7.46
C TYR A 178 -7.99 16.51 7.10
N THR A 179 -7.51 17.52 7.80
CA THR A 179 -7.85 18.94 7.56
C THR A 179 -6.75 19.70 6.84
N CYS A 180 -5.61 19.05 6.57
CA CYS A 180 -4.44 19.64 5.92
C CYS A 180 -4.46 19.36 4.42
N LYS A 181 -5.03 20.27 3.62
CA LYS A 181 -5.12 20.10 2.16
C LYS A 181 -3.76 19.84 1.50
N GLU A 182 -2.71 20.53 1.92
CA GLU A 182 -1.37 20.32 1.38
C GLU A 182 -0.80 18.93 1.70
N CYS A 183 -1.10 18.40 2.90
CA CYS A 183 -0.74 17.04 3.30
C CYS A 183 -1.44 16.00 2.40
N ILE A 184 -2.73 16.20 2.14
CA ILE A 184 -3.53 15.33 1.26
C ILE A 184 -3.02 15.39 -0.19
N ASP A 185 -2.75 16.58 -0.71
CA ASP A 185 -2.19 16.76 -2.07
C ASP A 185 -0.82 16.09 -2.20
N MET A 186 0.02 16.17 -1.17
CA MET A 186 1.32 15.50 -1.10
C MET A 186 1.16 13.98 -1.09
N TRP A 187 0.21 13.46 -0.31
CA TRP A 187 -0.06 12.04 -0.25
C TRP A 187 -0.66 11.51 -1.56
N LYS A 188 -1.57 12.23 -2.22
CA LYS A 188 -2.07 11.88 -3.57
C LYS A 188 -0.93 11.76 -4.58
N LYS A 189 0.11 12.60 -4.51
CA LYS A 189 1.32 12.46 -5.34
C LYS A 189 2.08 11.16 -5.01
N HIS A 190 2.15 10.78 -3.74
CA HIS A 190 2.75 9.51 -3.32
C HIS A 190 1.97 8.31 -3.87
N ILE A 191 0.65 8.28 -3.69
CA ILE A 191 -0.25 7.26 -4.24
C ILE A 191 -0.03 7.11 -5.75
N LYS A 192 -0.06 8.22 -6.50
CA LYS A 192 0.16 8.23 -7.94
C LYS A 192 1.52 7.65 -8.32
N THR A 193 2.55 7.94 -7.55
CA THR A 193 3.92 7.44 -7.79
C THR A 193 4.00 5.93 -7.59
N VAL A 194 3.43 5.40 -6.50
CA VAL A 194 3.42 3.95 -6.20
C VAL A 194 2.62 3.19 -7.25
N ILE A 195 1.38 3.61 -7.54
CA ILE A 195 0.50 2.91 -8.49
C ILE A 195 1.11 2.87 -9.91
N ASN A 196 1.81 3.94 -10.32
CA ASN A 196 2.44 4.01 -11.65
C ASN A 196 3.89 3.49 -11.69
N ARG A 197 4.46 3.03 -10.58
CA ARG A 197 5.81 2.47 -10.55
C ARG A 197 5.91 1.31 -11.53
N LYS A 198 6.95 1.32 -12.37
CA LYS A 198 7.35 0.16 -13.18
C LYS A 198 8.31 -0.71 -12.38
N ASN A 199 7.90 -1.92 -12.06
CA ASN A 199 8.73 -2.91 -11.38
C ASN A 199 9.94 -3.26 -12.24
N VAL A 200 11.15 -3.09 -11.70
CA VAL A 200 12.40 -3.33 -12.45
C VAL A 200 12.67 -4.81 -12.77
N TYR A 201 12.04 -5.74 -12.06
CA TYR A 201 12.21 -7.19 -12.23
C TYR A 201 11.19 -7.81 -13.18
N THR A 202 9.95 -7.30 -13.18
CA THR A 202 8.87 -7.83 -14.03
C THR A 202 8.59 -6.98 -15.26
N GLY A 203 9.01 -5.71 -15.26
CA GLY A 203 8.72 -4.75 -16.31
C GLY A 203 7.27 -4.27 -16.35
N LYS A 204 6.39 -4.75 -15.46
CA LYS A 204 5.00 -4.30 -15.34
C LYS A 204 4.91 -3.02 -14.51
N ARG A 205 3.92 -2.17 -14.78
CA ARG A 205 3.51 -1.17 -13.78
C ARG A 205 2.75 -1.85 -12.67
N TYR A 206 2.78 -1.31 -11.45
CA TYR A 206 2.10 -1.91 -10.31
C TYR A 206 0.59 -2.04 -10.56
N ARG A 207 -0.05 -1.03 -11.15
CA ARG A 207 -1.46 -1.10 -11.58
C ARG A 207 -1.80 -2.21 -12.59
N ASP A 208 -0.78 -2.76 -13.25
CA ASP A 208 -0.89 -3.83 -14.25
C ASP A 208 -0.36 -5.19 -13.70
N ASP A 209 0.01 -5.24 -12.41
CA ASP A 209 0.62 -6.42 -11.76
C ASP A 209 -0.40 -7.13 -10.86
N ASP A 210 -0.93 -8.22 -11.40
CA ASP A 210 -1.82 -9.20 -10.76
C ASP A 210 -1.26 -9.85 -9.47
N THR A 211 -0.03 -9.54 -9.08
CA THR A 211 0.51 -9.90 -7.76
C THR A 211 -0.07 -9.01 -6.65
N ILE A 212 -0.60 -7.83 -6.97
CA ILE A 212 -1.25 -6.96 -5.98
C ILE A 212 -2.72 -7.40 -5.84
N PHE A 213 -3.18 -7.50 -4.60
CA PHE A 213 -4.56 -7.83 -4.22
C PHE A 213 -5.42 -6.57 -4.20
N SER A 214 -4.96 -5.57 -3.43
CA SER A 214 -5.69 -4.31 -3.23
C SER A 214 -4.74 -3.17 -2.87
N TRP A 215 -5.26 -1.95 -3.04
CA TRP A 215 -4.70 -0.74 -2.47
C TRP A 215 -5.40 -0.42 -1.15
N GLU A 216 -4.64 -0.32 -0.06
CA GLU A 216 -5.19 0.05 1.26
C GLU A 216 -4.80 1.50 1.58
N LEU A 217 -5.78 2.34 1.92
CA LEU A 217 -5.59 3.77 2.19
C LEU A 217 -4.46 4.00 3.21
N GLY A 218 -4.47 3.27 4.31
CA GLY A 218 -3.37 3.30 5.24
C GLY A 218 -3.66 2.45 6.45
N ASN A 219 -2.62 2.23 7.24
CA ASN A 219 -2.72 1.44 8.44
C ASN A 219 -3.46 2.20 9.54
N GLU A 220 -4.60 1.65 9.97
CA GLU A 220 -5.39 2.09 11.14
C GLU A 220 -5.72 3.59 11.15
N LEU A 221 -6.31 4.11 10.07
CA LEU A 221 -6.87 5.47 10.06
C LEU A 221 -7.83 5.65 11.25
N ARG A 222 -7.65 6.73 12.01
CA ARG A 222 -8.44 7.04 13.22
C ARG A 222 -8.85 8.50 13.23
N GLN A 223 -10.03 8.78 13.74
CA GLN A 223 -10.39 10.15 14.12
C GLN A 223 -9.60 10.62 15.35
N ASN A 224 -9.53 11.92 15.56
CA ASN A 224 -8.96 12.48 16.78
C ASN A 224 -9.87 12.25 18.01
N ASN A 225 -9.34 12.49 19.21
CA ASN A 225 -9.97 12.07 20.47
C ASN A 225 -11.34 12.74 20.74
N ASP A 226 -11.51 14.00 20.34
CA ASP A 226 -12.76 14.76 20.53
C ASP A 226 -13.68 14.75 19.29
N GLY A 227 -13.26 14.07 18.21
CA GLY A 227 -14.00 14.01 16.95
C GLY A 227 -13.99 15.29 16.11
N SER A 228 -13.26 16.34 16.50
CA SER A 228 -13.21 17.62 15.79
C SER A 228 -12.50 17.55 14.42
N LYS A 229 -11.74 16.49 14.16
CA LYS A 229 -10.99 16.23 12.91
C LYS A 229 -11.41 14.84 12.39
N PRO A 230 -12.65 14.72 11.89
CA PRO A 230 -13.20 13.42 11.56
C PRO A 230 -12.50 12.85 10.33
N LEU A 231 -12.19 11.56 10.41
CA LEU A 231 -12.07 10.73 9.22
C LEU A 231 -13.48 10.62 8.61
N SER A 232 -13.81 11.52 7.69
CA SER A 232 -15.16 11.60 7.11
C SER A 232 -15.35 10.63 5.94
N ASP A 233 -16.61 10.29 5.65
CA ASP A 233 -16.97 9.53 4.45
C ASP A 233 -16.49 10.25 3.18
N GLU A 234 -16.63 11.58 3.12
CA GLU A 234 -16.15 12.40 2.00
C GLU A 234 -14.63 12.24 1.77
N PHE A 235 -13.84 12.20 2.85
CA PHE A 235 -12.41 11.96 2.74
C PHE A 235 -12.12 10.55 2.20
N ILE A 236 -12.82 9.53 2.69
CA ILE A 236 -12.66 8.15 2.23
C ILE A 236 -13.06 8.02 0.76
N GLU A 237 -14.17 8.64 0.34
CA GLU A 237 -14.66 8.67 -1.04
C GLU A 237 -13.69 9.41 -1.98
N ASP A 238 -13.17 10.56 -1.57
CA ASP A 238 -12.19 11.32 -2.36
C ASP A 238 -10.92 10.51 -2.62
N ILE A 239 -10.34 9.90 -1.58
CA ILE A 239 -9.09 9.16 -1.75
C ILE A 239 -9.30 7.83 -2.47
N SER A 240 -10.35 7.08 -2.12
CA SER A 240 -10.66 5.81 -2.81
C SER A 240 -11.02 6.05 -4.29
N GLY A 241 -11.83 7.08 -4.58
CA GLY A 241 -12.13 7.52 -5.94
C GLY A 241 -10.88 7.96 -6.70
N TYR A 242 -9.96 8.68 -6.05
CA TYR A 242 -8.68 9.04 -6.65
C TYR A 242 -7.84 7.81 -7.01
N ILE A 243 -7.72 6.81 -6.12
CA ILE A 243 -7.03 5.54 -6.41
C ILE A 243 -7.69 4.85 -7.61
N LYS A 244 -9.01 4.73 -7.64
CA LYS A 244 -9.76 4.11 -8.76
C LYS A 244 -9.60 4.85 -10.08
N SER A 245 -9.40 6.17 -10.03
CA SER A 245 -9.11 6.96 -11.23
C SER A 245 -7.74 6.63 -11.84
N LEU A 246 -6.79 6.15 -11.03
CA LEU A 246 -5.44 5.75 -11.44
C LEU A 246 -5.35 4.27 -11.83
N ASP A 247 -6.19 3.44 -11.21
CA ASP A 247 -6.21 1.98 -11.36
C ASP A 247 -7.63 1.43 -11.23
N LYS A 248 -8.15 0.87 -12.32
CA LYS A 248 -9.51 0.31 -12.39
C LYS A 248 -9.57 -1.21 -12.12
N ASN A 249 -8.41 -1.87 -11.94
CA ASN A 249 -8.34 -3.33 -11.89
C ASN A 249 -8.28 -3.85 -10.45
N HIS A 250 -7.45 -3.24 -9.60
CA HIS A 250 -7.28 -3.69 -8.21
C HIS A 250 -8.43 -3.25 -7.32
N MET A 251 -8.67 -4.03 -6.26
CA MET A 251 -9.59 -3.66 -5.16
C MET A 251 -9.12 -2.41 -4.44
#